data_AF-A0A1M3BM39-F1
#
_entry.id   AF-A0A1M3BM39-F1
#
_cell.length_a   1.000
_cell.length_b   1.000
_cell.length_c   1.000
_cell.angle_alpha   90.00
_cell.angle_beta   90.00
_cell.angle_gamma   90.00
#
_symmetry.space_group_name_H-M   'P 1'
#
loop_
_entity.id
_entity.type
_entity.pdbx_description
1 polymer ?
#
loop_
_entity_poly.entity_id
_entity_poly.type
_entity_poly.pdbx_seq_one_letter_code
_entity_poly.pdbx_strand_id
1 'polypeptide(L)'
;MERQAYTEIERPRSALRLIGATFALYRDFPWLFLILAAIVVIPYRGLDAILTFALADVWGNALSFIVLSVADYALVVPLVSALHVFAVDDVREGRRPHIGSVARRAIVAVSIVSPAVFITWLGIFGGLFLLIVPGVVLWVRWAVVAQTASLRAKDWKDAVTQSERLIEGRHRHVFALLLLTLLITSAPDYALDLAFGSSPDGLGQFVAHSALDVVTTSFTALATAFLYYDLEARMRTEGPGNAAPMPVIHSSAPTGYGGTRPAGWYIDPDSPSRMRYWAADGSGLWSTRTTKTPKKTLAEWRAERPEDPA
;
A
#
# COMPACT_ATOMS: atom_id res chain seq x y z
N MET A 1 18.69 -22.24 -1.08
CA MET A 1 17.32 -22.13 -1.61
C MET A 1 16.47 -21.11 -0.84
N GLU A 2 16.66 -20.87 0.46
CA GLU A 2 15.90 -19.85 1.22
C GLU A 2 16.00 -18.40 0.70
N ARG A 3 17.13 -17.99 0.10
CA ARG A 3 17.31 -16.60 -0.37
C ARG A 3 16.46 -16.21 -1.59
N GLN A 4 15.91 -17.19 -2.32
CA GLN A 4 15.08 -16.93 -3.51
C GLN A 4 13.62 -16.58 -3.16
N ALA A 5 13.11 -17.05 -2.02
CA ALA A 5 11.74 -16.74 -1.58
C ALA A 5 11.55 -15.24 -1.27
N TYR A 6 12.61 -14.58 -0.77
CA TYR A 6 12.59 -13.14 -0.44
C TYR A 6 12.61 -12.24 -1.69
N THR A 7 13.25 -12.68 -2.78
CA THR A 7 13.37 -11.87 -4.01
C THR A 7 12.07 -11.82 -4.80
N GLU A 8 11.14 -12.76 -4.56
CA GLU A 8 9.90 -12.85 -5.32
C GLU A 8 8.83 -11.86 -4.83
N ILE A 9 8.88 -11.43 -3.55
CA ILE A 9 7.94 -10.47 -2.94
C ILE A 9 8.18 -9.04 -3.45
N GLU A 10 9.37 -8.74 -3.97
CA GLU A 10 9.79 -7.38 -4.35
C GLU A 10 9.55 -7.01 -5.83
N ARG A 11 9.02 -7.93 -6.66
CA ARG A 11 8.71 -7.62 -8.07
C ARG A 11 7.27 -7.15 -8.23
N PRO A 12 7.01 -6.13 -9.08
CA PRO A 12 5.65 -5.70 -9.40
C PRO A 12 4.82 -6.85 -9.95
N ARG A 13 3.80 -7.29 -9.20
CA ARG A 13 2.92 -8.41 -9.57
C ARG A 13 1.63 -7.89 -10.20
N SER A 14 1.08 -8.62 -11.18
CA SER A 14 -0.29 -8.35 -11.64
C SER A 14 -1.30 -8.68 -10.51
N ALA A 15 -2.50 -8.10 -10.57
CA ALA A 15 -3.55 -8.38 -9.59
C ALA A 15 -3.80 -9.88 -9.38
N LEU A 16 -3.88 -10.67 -10.46
CA LEU A 16 -4.01 -12.13 -10.39
C LEU A 16 -2.84 -12.82 -9.68
N ARG A 17 -1.61 -12.33 -9.85
CA ARG A 17 -0.44 -12.88 -9.15
C ARG A 17 -0.45 -12.53 -7.66
N LEU A 18 -0.97 -11.37 -7.29
CA LEU A 18 -1.18 -11.02 -5.88
C LEU A 18 -2.23 -11.95 -5.24
N ILE A 19 -3.36 -12.18 -5.90
CA ILE A 19 -4.36 -13.16 -5.46
C ILE A 19 -3.73 -14.55 -5.33
N GLY A 20 -2.98 -15.01 -6.33
CA GLY A 20 -2.26 -16.29 -6.26
C GLY A 20 -1.29 -16.37 -5.09
N ALA A 21 -0.57 -15.28 -4.78
CA ALA A 21 0.31 -15.22 -3.62
C ALA A 21 -0.46 -15.21 -2.29
N THR A 22 -1.61 -14.53 -2.23
CA THR A 22 -2.51 -14.59 -1.09
C THR A 22 -2.98 -16.03 -0.82
N PHE A 23 -3.43 -16.74 -1.86
CA PHE A 23 -3.81 -18.16 -1.73
C PHE A 23 -2.64 -19.06 -1.35
N ALA A 24 -1.45 -18.84 -1.92
CA ALA A 24 -0.26 -19.63 -1.57
C ALA A 24 0.10 -19.46 -0.08
N LEU A 25 0.18 -18.21 0.40
CA LEU A 25 0.48 -17.95 1.80
C LEU A 25 -0.60 -18.49 2.74
N TYR A 26 -1.88 -18.34 2.37
CA TYR A 26 -2.99 -18.89 3.13
C TYR A 26 -2.94 -20.42 3.19
N ARG A 27 -2.51 -21.09 2.12
CA ARG A 27 -2.32 -22.55 2.09
C ARG A 27 -1.12 -23.01 2.91
N ASP A 28 -0.05 -22.22 2.96
CA ASP A 28 1.15 -22.55 3.73
C ASP A 28 0.93 -22.37 5.24
N PHE A 29 0.10 -21.40 5.65
CA PHE A 29 -0.19 -21.10 7.06
C PHE A 29 -1.69 -20.92 7.36
N PRO A 30 -2.57 -21.88 7.01
CA PRO A 30 -4.02 -21.68 7.09
C PRO A 30 -4.47 -21.43 8.52
N TRP A 31 -3.98 -22.25 9.45
CA TRP A 31 -4.35 -22.16 10.86
C TRP A 31 -3.89 -20.86 11.51
N LEU A 32 -2.73 -20.33 11.14
CA LEU A 32 -2.25 -19.07 11.71
C LEU A 32 -3.22 -17.94 11.39
N PHE A 33 -3.51 -17.72 10.11
CA PHE A 33 -4.34 -16.59 9.68
C PHE A 33 -5.81 -16.78 10.07
N LEU A 34 -6.30 -18.03 10.04
CA LEU A 34 -7.61 -18.36 10.58
C LEU A 34 -7.73 -18.09 12.07
N ILE A 35 -6.74 -18.47 12.88
CA ILE A 35 -6.76 -18.21 14.33
C ILE A 35 -6.68 -16.70 14.60
N LEU A 36 -5.83 -15.96 13.87
CA LEU A 36 -5.71 -14.51 14.00
C LEU A 36 -7.01 -13.78 13.65
N ALA A 37 -7.77 -14.24 12.65
CA ALA A 37 -9.10 -13.71 12.38
C ALA A 37 -10.12 -14.18 13.43
N ALA A 38 -10.14 -15.48 13.74
CA ALA A 38 -11.14 -16.10 14.62
C ALA A 38 -11.12 -15.53 16.05
N ILE A 39 -9.95 -15.22 16.60
CA ILE A 39 -9.82 -14.64 17.94
C ILE A 39 -10.50 -13.26 18.07
N VAL A 40 -10.72 -12.56 16.95
CA VAL A 40 -11.41 -11.28 16.92
C VAL A 40 -12.85 -11.45 16.44
N VAL A 41 -13.04 -12.13 15.31
CA VAL A 41 -14.33 -12.23 14.62
C VAL A 41 -15.33 -13.07 15.42
N ILE A 42 -14.93 -14.22 15.99
CA ILE A 42 -15.88 -15.10 16.70
C ILE A 42 -16.44 -14.44 17.97
N PRO A 43 -15.61 -13.88 18.87
CA PRO A 43 -16.13 -13.18 20.04
C PRO A 43 -17.01 -11.99 19.66
N TYR A 44 -16.62 -11.24 18.62
CA TYR A 44 -17.42 -10.13 18.13
C TYR A 44 -18.78 -10.61 17.58
N ARG A 45 -18.84 -11.65 16.75
CA ARG A 45 -20.10 -12.19 16.22
C ARG A 45 -21.01 -12.73 17.31
N GLY A 46 -20.46 -13.36 18.34
CA GLY A 46 -21.24 -13.77 19.52
C GLY A 46 -21.83 -12.57 20.27
N LEU A 47 -21.02 -11.53 20.48
CA LEU A 47 -21.47 -10.28 21.13
C LEU A 47 -22.52 -9.55 20.27
N ASP A 48 -22.28 -9.45 18.97
CA ASP A 48 -23.15 -8.82 17.98
C ASP A 48 -24.53 -9.48 17.95
N ALA A 49 -24.59 -10.82 17.95
CA ALA A 49 -25.85 -11.55 18.04
C ALA A 49 -26.61 -11.22 19.32
N ILE A 50 -25.95 -11.26 20.49
CA ILE A 50 -26.57 -10.95 21.78
C ILE A 50 -27.07 -9.49 21.82
N LEU A 51 -26.24 -8.55 21.37
CA LEU A 51 -26.58 -7.13 21.36
C LEU A 51 -27.68 -6.80 20.36
N THR A 52 -27.74 -7.48 19.21
CA THR A 52 -28.83 -7.29 18.24
C THR A 52 -30.17 -7.62 18.89
N PHE A 53 -30.29 -8.75 19.58
CA PHE A 53 -31.52 -9.10 20.30
C PHE A 53 -31.82 -8.08 21.41
N ALA A 54 -30.83 -7.71 22.22
CA ALA A 54 -31.04 -6.80 23.35
C ALA A 54 -31.37 -5.35 22.94
N LEU A 55 -30.78 -4.86 21.83
CA LEU A 55 -30.94 -3.49 21.37
C LEU A 55 -32.15 -3.33 20.44
N ALA A 56 -32.55 -4.37 19.70
CA ALA A 56 -33.71 -4.34 18.83
C ALA A 56 -34.98 -3.92 19.57
N ASP A 57 -35.18 -4.44 20.79
CA ASP A 57 -36.34 -4.13 21.63
C ASP A 57 -36.34 -2.67 22.14
N VAL A 58 -35.17 -2.05 22.28
CA VAL A 58 -35.03 -0.71 22.86
C VAL A 58 -34.98 0.38 21.79
N TRP A 59 -34.22 0.14 20.72
CA TRP A 59 -33.84 1.13 19.73
C TRP A 59 -34.38 0.83 18.32
N GLY A 60 -35.00 -0.35 18.14
CA GLY A 60 -35.42 -0.87 16.84
C GLY A 60 -34.26 -1.47 16.04
N ASN A 61 -34.61 -2.28 15.04
CA ASN A 61 -33.64 -3.04 14.23
C ASN A 61 -32.69 -2.13 13.45
N ALA A 62 -33.18 -1.01 12.90
CA ALA A 62 -32.38 -0.13 12.06
C ALA A 62 -31.26 0.57 12.83
N LEU A 63 -31.54 1.08 14.04
CA LEU A 63 -30.51 1.77 14.83
C LEU A 63 -29.50 0.77 15.41
N SER A 64 -29.98 -0.40 15.85
CA SER A 64 -29.11 -1.49 16.32
C SER A 64 -28.10 -1.89 15.24
N PHE A 65 -28.57 -2.07 13.99
CA PHE A 65 -27.70 -2.36 12.85
C PHE A 65 -26.61 -1.30 12.63
N ILE A 66 -26.97 -0.02 12.70
CA ILE A 66 -26.01 1.09 12.52
C ILE A 66 -24.96 1.08 13.64
N VAL A 67 -25.38 0.96 14.90
CA VAL A 67 -24.47 0.96 16.06
C VAL A 67 -23.49 -0.20 15.99
N LEU A 68 -23.97 -1.39 15.64
CA LEU A 68 -23.15 -2.59 15.53
C LEU A 68 -22.21 -2.53 14.34
N SER A 69 -22.67 -2.02 13.20
CA SER A 69 -21.81 -1.75 12.03
C SER A 69 -20.68 -0.77 12.37
N VAL A 70 -20.98 0.29 13.13
CA VAL A 70 -19.96 1.24 13.59
C VAL A 70 -18.91 0.52 14.45
N ALA A 71 -19.32 -0.38 15.33
CA ALA A 71 -18.38 -1.17 16.15
C ALA A 71 -17.50 -2.10 15.29
N ASP A 72 -18.05 -2.73 14.26
CA ASP A 72 -17.30 -3.59 13.33
C ASP A 72 -16.16 -2.83 12.65
N TYR A 73 -16.50 -1.70 12.01
CA TYR A 73 -15.54 -0.86 11.28
C TYR A 73 -14.59 -0.10 12.19
N ALA A 74 -14.96 0.18 13.43
CA ALA A 74 -14.11 0.85 14.40
C ALA A 74 -13.12 -0.09 15.11
N LEU A 75 -13.40 -1.39 15.20
CA LEU A 75 -12.60 -2.30 16.03
C LEU A 75 -12.17 -3.58 15.30
N VAL A 76 -13.11 -4.31 14.71
CA VAL A 76 -12.86 -5.65 14.14
C VAL A 76 -11.99 -5.55 12.90
N VAL A 77 -12.43 -4.80 11.90
CA VAL A 77 -11.69 -4.63 10.63
C VAL A 77 -10.28 -4.06 10.85
N PRO A 78 -10.10 -2.99 11.66
CA PRO A 78 -8.77 -2.47 12.02
C PRO A 78 -7.87 -3.52 12.66
N LEU A 79 -8.38 -4.23 13.66
CA LEU A 79 -7.59 -5.17 14.46
C LEU A 79 -7.19 -6.39 13.63
N VAL A 80 -8.12 -6.97 12.87
CA VAL A 80 -7.81 -8.10 11.98
C VAL A 80 -6.79 -7.70 10.92
N SER A 81 -6.93 -6.51 10.32
CA SER A 81 -5.95 -5.99 9.36
C SER A 81 -4.57 -5.81 9.97
N ALA A 82 -4.48 -5.26 11.19
CA ALA A 82 -3.22 -5.09 11.92
C ALA A 82 -2.57 -6.43 12.28
N LEU A 83 -3.35 -7.40 12.78
CA LEU A 83 -2.85 -8.76 13.07
C LEU A 83 -2.24 -9.41 11.82
N HIS A 84 -2.94 -9.34 10.69
CA HIS A 84 -2.48 -9.97 9.46
C HIS A 84 -1.25 -9.26 8.88
N VAL A 85 -1.23 -7.92 8.83
CA VAL A 85 -0.08 -7.21 8.26
C VAL A 85 1.18 -7.44 9.10
N PHE A 86 1.09 -7.46 10.44
CA PHE A 86 2.23 -7.78 11.30
C PHE A 86 2.70 -9.23 11.19
N ALA A 87 1.78 -10.18 10.96
CA ALA A 87 2.16 -11.57 10.71
C ALA A 87 2.86 -11.74 9.35
N VAL A 88 2.36 -11.06 8.31
CA VAL A 88 3.02 -11.03 6.99
C VAL A 88 4.39 -10.36 7.09
N ASP A 89 4.52 -9.29 7.89
CA ASP A 89 5.78 -8.61 8.14
C ASP A 89 6.85 -9.55 8.74
N ASP A 90 6.49 -10.33 9.77
CA ASP A 90 7.38 -11.33 10.34
C ASP A 90 7.81 -12.38 9.30
N VAL A 91 6.88 -12.91 8.51
CA VAL A 91 7.17 -13.89 7.45
C VAL A 91 8.10 -13.30 6.40
N ARG A 92 7.86 -12.04 5.98
CA ARG A 92 8.70 -11.32 5.01
C ARG A 92 10.12 -11.13 5.53
N GLU A 93 10.29 -10.87 6.82
CA GLU A 93 11.59 -10.72 7.46
C GLU A 93 12.24 -12.07 7.84
N GLY A 94 11.65 -13.19 7.42
CA GLY A 94 12.17 -14.53 7.63
C GLY A 94 12.00 -15.06 9.05
N ARG A 95 11.21 -14.36 9.86
CA ARG A 95 10.83 -14.80 11.20
C ARG A 95 9.59 -15.67 11.13
N ARG A 96 9.48 -16.58 12.09
CA ARG A 96 8.23 -17.29 12.34
C ARG A 96 7.27 -16.36 13.08
N PRO A 97 6.08 -16.07 12.55
CA PRO A 97 5.08 -15.23 13.23
C PRO A 97 4.59 -15.94 14.50
N HIS A 98 4.66 -15.24 15.64
CA HIS A 98 4.14 -15.73 16.91
C HIS A 98 2.87 -14.95 17.27
N ILE A 99 1.77 -15.66 17.57
CA ILE A 99 0.46 -15.06 17.81
C ILE A 99 0.53 -13.97 18.91
N GLY A 100 1.22 -14.23 20.02
CA GLY A 100 1.33 -13.29 21.13
C GLY A 100 2.09 -12.00 20.79
N SER A 101 3.18 -12.09 20.02
CA SER A 101 3.95 -10.89 19.62
C SER A 101 3.18 -10.06 18.59
N VAL A 102 2.54 -10.74 17.63
CA VAL A 102 1.66 -10.12 16.62
C VAL A 102 0.48 -9.42 17.30
N ALA A 103 -0.20 -10.08 18.23
CA ALA A 103 -1.33 -9.51 18.96
C ALA A 103 -0.94 -8.28 19.77
N ARG A 104 0.20 -8.32 20.49
CA ARG A 104 0.69 -7.16 21.24
C ARG A 104 0.95 -5.96 20.33
N ARG A 105 1.59 -6.17 19.17
CA ARG A 105 1.82 -5.08 18.19
C ARG A 105 0.51 -4.54 17.63
N ALA A 106 -0.44 -5.42 17.29
CA ALA A 106 -1.75 -5.03 16.77
C ALA A 106 -2.57 -4.21 17.79
N ILE A 107 -2.59 -4.61 19.06
CA ILE A 107 -3.26 -3.87 20.14
C ILE A 107 -2.66 -2.48 20.31
N VAL A 108 -1.33 -2.34 20.26
CA VAL A 108 -0.69 -1.02 20.36
C VAL A 108 -1.06 -0.13 19.15
N ALA A 109 -1.08 -0.71 17.95
CA ALA A 109 -1.42 0.00 16.72
C ALA A 109 -2.90 0.42 16.65
N VAL A 110 -3.80 -0.22 17.41
CA VAL A 110 -5.26 0.01 17.33
C VAL A 110 -5.63 1.48 17.51
N SER A 111 -4.90 2.22 18.35
CA SER A 111 -5.14 3.64 18.61
C SER A 111 -4.95 4.54 17.37
N ILE A 112 -4.17 4.09 16.39
CA ILE A 112 -3.93 4.77 15.11
C ILE A 112 -4.79 4.13 14.00
N VAL A 113 -4.83 2.79 13.93
CA VAL A 113 -5.51 2.04 12.87
C VAL A 113 -7.02 2.23 12.93
N SER A 114 -7.63 2.16 14.12
CA SER A 114 -9.08 2.30 14.29
C SER A 114 -9.63 3.63 13.77
N PRO A 115 -9.15 4.80 14.23
CA PRO A 115 -9.66 6.06 13.70
C PRO A 115 -9.37 6.25 12.21
N ALA A 116 -8.24 5.76 11.69
CA ALA A 116 -7.90 5.87 10.28
C ALA A 116 -8.86 5.07 9.39
N VAL A 117 -9.14 3.82 9.75
CA VAL A 117 -10.08 2.94 9.04
C VAL A 117 -11.51 3.44 9.19
N PHE A 118 -11.91 3.90 10.38
CA PHE A 118 -13.26 4.41 10.62
C PHE A 118 -13.57 5.65 9.76
N ILE A 119 -12.65 6.62 9.72
CA ILE A 119 -12.80 7.83 8.88
C ILE A 119 -12.80 7.49 7.39
N THR A 120 -11.96 6.53 6.99
CA THR A 120 -11.93 5.99 5.62
C THR A 120 -13.29 5.39 5.24
N TRP A 121 -13.87 4.57 6.12
CA TRP A 121 -15.19 3.98 5.90
C TRP A 121 -16.29 5.04 5.79
N LEU A 122 -16.31 6.03 6.69
CA LEU A 122 -17.23 7.17 6.63
C LEU A 122 -17.14 7.92 5.30
N GLY A 123 -15.93 8.19 4.83
CA GLY A 123 -15.72 8.87 3.55
C GLY A 123 -16.14 8.00 2.36
N ILE A 124 -15.83 6.69 2.36
CA ILE A 124 -16.27 5.77 1.29
C ILE A 124 -17.80 5.68 1.26
N PHE A 125 -18.43 5.47 2.41
CA PHE A 125 -19.88 5.34 2.53
C PHE A 125 -20.59 6.64 2.12
N GLY A 126 -20.12 7.79 2.63
CA GLY A 126 -20.63 9.10 2.22
C GLY A 126 -20.42 9.36 0.73
N GLY A 127 -19.28 8.95 0.19
CA GLY A 127 -18.97 9.01 -1.24
C GLY A 127 -19.97 8.21 -2.06
N LEU A 128 -20.14 6.92 -1.75
CA LEU A 128 -21.07 6.01 -2.43
C LEU A 128 -22.52 6.48 -2.34
N PHE A 129 -22.93 6.99 -1.17
CA PHE A 129 -24.27 7.51 -0.94
C PHE A 129 -24.57 8.75 -1.78
N LEU A 130 -23.60 9.66 -1.92
CA LEU A 130 -23.76 10.85 -2.74
C LEU A 130 -23.75 10.49 -4.23
N LEU A 131 -22.76 9.71 -4.67
CA LEU A 131 -22.59 9.22 -6.04
C LEU A 131 -21.69 7.96 -6.06
N ILE A 132 -22.04 6.95 -6.87
CA ILE A 132 -21.25 5.70 -6.94
C ILE A 132 -19.76 5.96 -7.29
N VAL A 133 -19.49 6.85 -8.25
CA VAL A 133 -18.12 7.12 -8.74
C VAL A 133 -17.17 7.66 -7.65
N PRO A 134 -17.47 8.74 -6.91
CA PRO A 134 -16.58 9.20 -5.84
C PRO A 134 -16.39 8.17 -4.73
N GLY A 135 -17.41 7.38 -4.39
CA GLY A 135 -17.27 6.29 -3.43
C GLY A 135 -16.24 5.25 -3.87
N VAL A 136 -16.28 4.81 -5.14
CA VAL A 136 -15.30 3.88 -5.70
C VAL A 136 -13.89 4.50 -5.74
N VAL A 137 -13.77 5.78 -6.07
CA VAL A 137 -12.47 6.49 -6.06
C VAL A 137 -11.87 6.50 -4.65
N LEU A 138 -12.67 6.78 -3.62
CA LEU A 138 -12.22 6.76 -2.22
C LEU A 138 -11.84 5.35 -1.77
N TRP A 139 -12.63 4.34 -2.14
CA TRP A 139 -12.33 2.94 -1.85
C TRP A 139 -10.97 2.52 -2.41
N VAL A 140 -10.66 2.92 -3.64
CA VAL A 140 -9.36 2.66 -4.27
C VAL A 140 -8.24 3.46 -3.57
N ARG A 141 -8.44 4.74 -3.26
CA ARG A 141 -7.40 5.60 -2.65
C ARG A 141 -7.01 5.21 -1.23
N TRP A 142 -7.94 4.59 -0.51
CA TRP A 142 -7.76 4.25 0.90
C TRP A 142 -7.67 2.74 1.16
N ALA A 143 -7.42 1.96 0.10
CA ALA A 143 -7.36 0.50 0.12
C ALA A 143 -6.38 -0.09 1.12
N VAL A 144 -5.30 0.64 1.44
CA VAL A 144 -4.20 0.15 2.30
C VAL A 144 -4.00 1.01 3.56
N VAL A 145 -5.03 1.75 3.98
CA VAL A 145 -4.96 2.64 5.15
C VAL A 145 -4.68 1.86 6.44
N ALA A 146 -5.25 0.67 6.60
CA ALA A 146 -5.00 -0.14 7.79
C ALA A 146 -3.52 -0.55 7.91
N GLN A 147 -2.89 -0.87 6.78
CA GLN A 147 -1.49 -1.28 6.68
C GLN A 147 -0.54 -0.09 6.91
N THR A 148 -0.82 1.07 6.30
CA THR A 148 -0.02 2.29 6.54
C THR A 148 -0.13 2.74 7.99
N ALA A 149 -1.34 2.69 8.58
CA ALA A 149 -1.57 2.98 9.99
C ALA A 149 -0.80 2.03 10.92
N SER A 150 -0.73 0.74 10.57
CA SER A 150 -0.06 -0.27 11.41
C SER A 150 1.46 -0.16 11.37
N LEU A 151 2.04 0.11 10.19
CA LEU A 151 3.49 -0.05 9.97
C LEU A 151 4.28 1.25 9.90
N ARG A 152 3.65 2.38 9.54
CA ARG A 152 4.39 3.60 9.19
C ARG A 152 3.89 4.87 9.87
N ALA A 153 2.59 4.96 10.11
CA ALA A 153 1.98 6.23 10.43
C ALA A 153 2.29 6.69 11.86
N LYS A 154 2.48 8.00 12.00
CA LYS A 154 2.60 8.64 13.32
C LYS A 154 1.24 8.88 13.98
N ASP A 155 0.23 9.12 13.15
CA ASP A 155 -1.15 9.35 13.53
C ASP A 155 -2.09 8.91 12.39
N TRP A 156 -3.40 8.97 12.63
CA TRP A 156 -4.40 8.49 11.67
C TRP A 156 -4.47 9.31 10.38
N LYS A 157 -4.13 10.61 10.41
CA LYS A 157 -4.15 11.49 9.23
C LYS A 157 -2.97 11.17 8.32
N ASP A 158 -1.81 10.96 8.93
CA ASP A 158 -0.61 10.49 8.23
C ASP A 158 -0.91 9.15 7.56
N ALA A 159 -1.58 8.20 8.23
CA ALA A 159 -1.95 6.92 7.62
C ALA A 159 -2.75 7.05 6.32
N VAL A 160 -3.77 7.91 6.31
CA VAL A 160 -4.60 8.20 5.12
C VAL A 160 -3.74 8.82 4.02
N THR A 161 -2.95 9.84 4.35
CA THR A 161 -2.05 10.52 3.41
C THR A 161 -1.03 9.57 2.79
N GLN A 162 -0.45 8.65 3.58
CA GLN A 162 0.51 7.66 3.09
C GLN A 162 -0.16 6.64 2.17
N SER A 163 -1.41 6.24 2.43
CA SER A 163 -2.16 5.34 1.53
C SER A 163 -2.36 5.99 0.17
N GLU A 164 -2.78 7.25 0.14
CA GLU A 164 -3.00 7.99 -1.11
C GLU A 164 -1.71 8.09 -1.94
N ARG A 165 -0.58 8.42 -1.29
CA ARG A 165 0.74 8.48 -1.95
C ARG A 165 1.18 7.13 -2.52
N LEU A 166 0.95 6.03 -1.80
CA LEU A 166 1.28 4.69 -2.28
C LEU A 166 0.46 4.31 -3.53
N ILE A 167 -0.79 4.80 -3.64
CA ILE A 167 -1.72 4.43 -4.71
C ILE A 167 -1.63 5.38 -5.92
N GLU A 168 -1.04 6.56 -5.76
CA GLU A 168 -0.91 7.55 -6.81
C GLU A 168 -0.30 6.97 -8.10
N GLY A 169 -0.94 7.22 -9.24
CA GLY A 169 -0.55 6.65 -10.54
C GLY A 169 -0.92 5.17 -10.76
N ARG A 170 -1.42 4.45 -9.74
CA ARG A 170 -1.61 2.98 -9.75
C ARG A 170 -3.06 2.53 -9.51
N HIS A 171 -4.02 3.44 -9.60
CA HIS A 171 -5.45 3.21 -9.33
C HIS A 171 -6.06 2.00 -10.05
N ARG A 172 -5.72 1.75 -11.32
CA ARG A 172 -6.28 0.63 -12.09
C ARG A 172 -5.87 -0.74 -11.55
N HIS A 173 -4.61 -0.86 -11.12
CA HIS A 173 -4.08 -2.10 -10.54
C HIS A 173 -4.71 -2.38 -9.17
N VAL A 174 -4.80 -1.34 -8.33
CA VAL A 174 -5.47 -1.42 -7.03
C VAL A 174 -6.94 -1.79 -7.21
N PHE A 175 -7.67 -1.08 -8.09
CA PHE A 175 -9.07 -1.37 -8.39
C PHE A 175 -9.29 -2.80 -8.86
N ALA A 176 -8.47 -3.30 -9.79
CA ALA A 176 -8.59 -4.68 -10.27
C ALA A 176 -8.37 -5.70 -9.14
N LEU A 177 -7.39 -5.47 -8.25
CA LEU A 177 -7.18 -6.36 -7.12
C LEU A 177 -8.35 -6.32 -6.15
N LEU A 178 -8.81 -5.13 -5.76
CA LEU A 178 -9.92 -4.98 -4.83
C LEU A 178 -11.21 -5.58 -5.37
N LEU A 179 -11.49 -5.40 -6.66
CA LEU A 179 -12.64 -5.99 -7.33
C LEU A 179 -12.55 -7.53 -7.32
N LEU A 180 -11.38 -8.10 -7.62
CA LEU A 180 -11.18 -9.55 -7.55
C LEU A 180 -11.36 -10.08 -6.12
N THR A 181 -10.77 -9.41 -5.12
CA THR A 181 -10.93 -9.76 -3.71
C THR A 181 -12.41 -9.73 -3.32
N LEU A 182 -13.13 -8.66 -3.66
CA LEU A 182 -14.55 -8.51 -3.40
C LEU A 182 -15.37 -9.65 -4.03
N LEU A 183 -15.12 -10.00 -5.29
CA LEU A 183 -15.82 -11.09 -5.97
C LEU A 183 -15.53 -12.46 -5.33
N ILE A 184 -14.27 -12.71 -4.96
CA ILE A 184 -13.87 -13.97 -4.31
C ILE A 184 -14.51 -14.12 -2.94
N THR A 185 -14.56 -13.05 -2.15
CA THR A 185 -15.07 -13.11 -0.78
C THR A 185 -16.58 -13.07 -0.68
N SER A 186 -17.26 -12.36 -1.59
CA SER A 186 -18.74 -12.27 -1.57
C SER A 186 -19.43 -13.48 -2.21
N ALA A 187 -18.79 -14.20 -3.14
CA ALA A 187 -19.43 -15.34 -3.81
C ALA A 187 -19.87 -16.46 -2.84
N PRO A 188 -19.05 -16.87 -1.84
CA PRO A 188 -19.50 -17.80 -0.81
C PRO A 188 -20.65 -17.29 0.05
N ASP A 189 -20.68 -15.99 0.38
CA ASP A 189 -21.75 -15.40 1.21
C ASP A 189 -23.10 -15.54 0.48
N TYR A 190 -23.16 -15.17 -0.80
CA TYR A 190 -24.36 -15.35 -1.61
C TYR A 190 -24.75 -16.83 -1.75
N ALA A 191 -23.78 -17.73 -1.89
CA ALA A 191 -24.07 -19.16 -1.95
C ALA A 191 -24.68 -19.68 -0.63
N LEU A 192 -24.22 -19.15 0.51
CA LEU A 192 -24.73 -19.48 1.83
C LEU A 192 -26.15 -18.94 2.04
N ASP A 193 -26.40 -17.69 1.64
CA ASP A 193 -27.73 -17.08 1.67
C ASP A 193 -28.74 -17.85 0.81
N LEU A 194 -28.32 -18.30 -0.39
CA LEU A 194 -29.16 -19.13 -1.25
C LEU A 194 -29.42 -20.51 -0.65
N ALA A 195 -28.46 -21.09 0.06
CA ALA A 195 -28.58 -22.42 0.65
C ALA A 195 -29.50 -22.45 1.87
N PHE A 196 -29.45 -21.42 2.73
CA PHE A 196 -30.33 -21.32 3.90
C PHE A 196 -31.67 -20.65 3.60
N GLY A 197 -31.78 -19.93 2.47
CA GLY A 197 -32.96 -19.17 2.10
C GLY A 197 -33.28 -18.07 3.12
N SER A 198 -34.52 -17.60 3.14
CA SER A 198 -35.01 -16.63 4.12
C SER A 198 -35.45 -17.27 5.45
N SER A 199 -35.02 -18.50 5.75
CA SER A 199 -35.43 -19.18 6.98
C SER A 199 -34.77 -18.52 8.20
N PRO A 200 -35.46 -18.44 9.35
CA PRO A 200 -34.95 -17.69 10.50
C PRO A 200 -33.79 -18.41 11.19
N ASP A 201 -32.68 -17.70 11.35
CA ASP A 201 -31.75 -17.66 12.50
C ASP A 201 -31.48 -18.97 13.25
N GLY A 202 -31.20 -20.05 12.53
CA GLY A 202 -30.75 -21.30 13.13
C GLY A 202 -29.30 -21.20 13.62
N LEU A 203 -28.97 -21.88 14.72
CA LEU A 203 -27.58 -22.00 15.20
C LEU A 203 -26.62 -22.48 14.09
N GLY A 204 -27.08 -23.37 13.21
CA GLY A 204 -26.29 -23.84 12.06
C GLY A 204 -25.96 -22.72 11.06
N GLN A 205 -26.90 -21.83 10.76
CA GLN A 205 -26.68 -20.68 9.88
C GLN A 205 -25.73 -19.68 10.53
N PHE A 206 -25.91 -19.38 11.83
CA PHE A 206 -25.00 -18.50 12.57
C PHE A 206 -23.57 -19.04 12.57
N VAL A 207 -23.38 -20.33 12.85
CA VAL A 207 -22.05 -20.96 12.85
C VAL A 207 -21.45 -20.95 11.45
N ALA A 208 -22.24 -21.23 10.41
CA ALA A 208 -21.77 -21.22 9.03
C ALA A 208 -21.32 -19.82 8.57
N HIS A 209 -22.11 -18.78 8.84
CA HIS A 209 -21.76 -17.40 8.54
C HIS A 209 -20.53 -16.95 9.33
N SER A 210 -20.51 -17.22 10.64
CA SER A 210 -19.36 -16.87 11.48
C SER A 210 -18.06 -17.53 10.98
N ALA A 211 -18.12 -18.80 10.58
CA ALA A 211 -16.97 -19.50 10.01
C ALA A 211 -16.54 -18.89 8.67
N LEU A 212 -17.52 -18.52 7.83
CA LEU A 212 -17.25 -17.89 6.56
C LEU A 212 -16.64 -16.48 6.71
N ASP A 213 -17.17 -15.68 7.63
CA ASP A 213 -16.64 -14.35 7.96
C ASP A 213 -15.18 -14.40 8.41
N VAL A 214 -14.80 -15.41 9.19
CA VAL A 214 -13.41 -15.62 9.60
C VAL A 214 -12.52 -15.82 8.37
N VAL A 215 -12.96 -16.66 7.43
CA VAL A 215 -12.23 -16.97 6.20
C VAL A 215 -12.12 -15.74 5.30
N THR A 216 -13.25 -15.07 5.01
CA THR A 216 -13.31 -13.94 4.07
C THR A 216 -12.59 -12.71 4.63
N THR A 217 -12.72 -12.43 5.93
CA THR A 217 -12.00 -11.33 6.59
C THR A 217 -10.50 -11.59 6.59
N SER A 218 -10.07 -12.82 6.91
CA SER A 218 -8.66 -13.20 6.87
C SER A 218 -8.07 -13.07 5.47
N PHE A 219 -8.79 -13.57 4.45
CA PHE A 219 -8.37 -13.46 3.06
C PHE A 219 -8.25 -11.99 2.60
N THR A 220 -9.23 -11.15 2.93
CA THR A 220 -9.22 -9.72 2.60
C THR A 220 -8.06 -8.99 3.27
N ALA A 221 -7.79 -9.28 4.54
CA ALA A 221 -6.68 -8.70 5.28
C ALA A 221 -5.33 -9.09 4.68
N LEU A 222 -5.17 -10.34 4.24
CA LEU A 222 -3.97 -10.77 3.51
C LEU A 222 -3.84 -10.12 2.13
N ALA A 223 -4.92 -10.10 1.33
CA ALA A 223 -4.89 -9.52 -0.01
C ALA A 223 -4.48 -8.04 0.04
N THR A 224 -5.00 -7.28 1.02
CA THR A 224 -4.64 -5.87 1.24
C THR A 224 -3.25 -5.70 1.86
N ALA A 225 -2.77 -6.63 2.70
CA ALA A 225 -1.38 -6.65 3.15
C ALA A 225 -0.38 -6.88 2.01
N PHE A 226 -0.66 -7.84 1.11
CA PHE A 226 0.15 -8.06 -0.09
C PHE A 226 0.09 -6.87 -1.05
N LEU A 227 -1.07 -6.24 -1.20
CA LEU A 227 -1.19 -5.01 -1.98
C LEU A 227 -0.29 -3.91 -1.42
N TYR A 228 -0.30 -3.71 -0.10
CA TYR A 228 0.55 -2.72 0.56
C TYR A 228 2.04 -2.95 0.24
N TYR A 229 2.53 -4.19 0.37
CA TYR A 229 3.93 -4.49 0.08
C TYR A 229 4.28 -4.41 -1.41
N ASP A 230 3.36 -4.76 -2.32
CA ASP A 230 3.54 -4.56 -3.77
C ASP A 230 3.64 -3.07 -4.13
N LEU A 231 2.77 -2.23 -3.55
CA LEU A 231 2.83 -0.78 -3.74
C LEU A 231 4.11 -0.18 -3.14
N GLU A 232 4.55 -0.68 -1.98
CA GLU A 232 5.81 -0.27 -1.36
C GLU A 232 7.01 -0.62 -2.27
N ALA A 233 7.06 -1.85 -2.79
CA ALA A 233 8.13 -2.30 -3.68
C ALA A 233 8.17 -1.48 -4.99
N ARG A 234 7.01 -1.17 -5.57
CA ARG A 234 6.90 -0.29 -6.74
C ARG A 234 7.41 1.11 -6.46
N MET A 235 6.98 1.71 -5.35
CA MET A 235 7.42 3.06 -4.98
C MET A 235 8.94 3.13 -4.73
N ARG A 236 9.55 2.08 -4.17
CA ARG A 236 11.02 1.99 -4.03
C ARG A 236 11.73 1.87 -5.38
N THR A 237 11.16 1.12 -6.31
CA THR A 237 11.72 0.92 -7.66
C THR A 237 11.55 2.16 -8.55
N GLU A 238 10.47 2.90 -8.38
CA GLU A 238 10.18 4.14 -9.13
C GLU A 238 10.77 5.39 -8.44
N GLY A 239 11.25 5.26 -7.20
CA GLY A 239 11.87 6.34 -6.44
C GLY A 239 13.23 6.77 -7.00
N PRO A 240 13.72 7.96 -6.63
CA PRO A 240 14.92 8.59 -7.21
C PRO A 240 16.23 7.78 -7.07
N GLY A 241 16.24 6.72 -6.26
CA GLY A 241 17.39 5.83 -6.06
C GLY A 241 17.54 4.70 -7.09
N ASN A 242 16.54 4.48 -7.96
CA ASN A 242 16.59 3.45 -9.01
C ASN A 242 16.36 4.03 -10.42
N ALA A 243 16.61 5.33 -10.58
CA ALA A 243 16.95 5.83 -11.90
C ALA A 243 18.17 5.01 -12.35
N ALA A 244 18.02 4.24 -13.43
CA ALA A 244 19.16 3.74 -14.21
C ALA A 244 20.23 4.82 -14.26
N PRO A 245 21.55 4.51 -14.21
CA PRO A 245 22.59 5.52 -14.28
C PRO A 245 22.19 6.50 -15.37
N MET A 246 21.87 7.73 -14.94
CA MET A 246 21.13 8.66 -15.79
C MET A 246 21.83 8.67 -17.14
N PRO A 247 21.12 8.48 -18.27
CA PRO A 247 21.72 8.77 -19.55
C PRO A 247 22.26 10.19 -19.39
N VAL A 248 23.58 10.34 -19.50
CA VAL A 248 24.32 11.59 -19.23
C VAL A 248 23.40 12.75 -19.58
N ILE A 249 22.80 13.38 -18.56
CA ILE A 249 21.88 14.48 -18.82
C ILE A 249 22.80 15.56 -19.35
N HIS A 250 22.73 15.78 -20.67
CA HIS A 250 23.18 17.01 -21.27
C HIS A 250 22.34 18.13 -20.63
N SER A 251 22.88 18.69 -19.55
CA SER A 251 22.23 19.69 -18.70
C SER A 251 21.93 20.93 -19.55
N SER A 252 20.65 21.11 -19.89
CA SER A 252 20.13 22.32 -20.55
C SER A 252 19.55 23.34 -19.56
N ALA A 253 19.66 23.11 -18.24
CA ALA A 253 19.15 24.01 -17.20
C ALA A 253 20.29 24.72 -16.46
N PRO A 254 20.55 26.02 -16.71
CA PRO A 254 21.70 26.74 -16.17
C PRO A 254 21.55 27.24 -14.72
N THR A 255 20.37 27.11 -14.10
CA THR A 255 20.01 27.87 -12.88
C THR A 255 19.97 27.05 -11.59
N GLY A 256 20.20 25.73 -11.63
CA GLY A 256 20.01 24.85 -10.47
C GLY A 256 21.23 24.55 -9.59
N TYR A 257 22.44 24.97 -9.97
CA TYR A 257 23.67 24.56 -9.27
C TYR A 257 24.25 25.69 -8.41
N GLY A 258 24.11 25.55 -7.09
CA GLY A 258 24.72 26.41 -6.08
C GLY A 258 26.23 26.20 -5.96
N GLY A 259 27.00 26.84 -6.84
CA GLY A 259 28.45 27.02 -6.71
C GLY A 259 29.34 25.82 -7.03
N THR A 260 28.82 24.59 -7.07
CA THR A 260 29.59 23.38 -7.43
C THR A 260 28.94 22.66 -8.60
N ARG A 261 29.35 23.00 -9.82
CA ARG A 261 28.92 22.29 -11.04
C ARG A 261 29.92 21.17 -11.36
N PRO A 262 29.46 19.98 -11.79
CA PRO A 262 30.34 18.96 -12.37
C PRO A 262 31.15 19.53 -13.53
N ALA A 263 32.37 19.02 -13.73
CA ALA A 263 33.16 19.40 -14.88
C ALA A 263 32.44 18.92 -16.17
N GLY A 264 32.19 19.84 -17.10
CA GLY A 264 31.37 19.51 -18.27
C GLY A 264 30.98 20.70 -19.13
N TRP A 265 30.21 20.40 -20.17
CA TRP A 265 29.71 21.38 -21.13
C TRP A 265 28.34 21.89 -20.74
N TYR A 266 28.17 23.20 -20.80
CA TYR A 266 26.90 23.84 -20.50
C TYR A 266 26.61 24.93 -21.52
N ILE A 267 25.32 25.25 -21.66
CA ILE A 267 24.89 26.46 -22.36
C ILE A 267 25.40 27.66 -21.57
N ASP A 268 26.03 28.62 -22.26
CA ASP A 268 26.55 29.84 -21.66
C ASP A 268 25.37 30.65 -21.08
N PRO A 269 25.33 30.88 -19.76
CA PRO A 269 24.23 31.62 -19.14
C PRO A 269 24.13 33.06 -19.67
N ASP A 270 25.26 33.64 -20.09
CA ASP A 270 25.32 35.00 -20.64
C ASP A 270 25.03 35.03 -22.15
N SER A 271 24.98 33.87 -22.81
CA SER A 271 24.76 33.75 -24.26
C SER A 271 24.14 32.39 -24.62
N PRO A 272 22.80 32.25 -24.52
CA PRO A 272 22.10 30.97 -24.69
C PRO A 272 22.31 30.26 -26.05
N SER A 273 22.81 30.98 -27.06
CA SER A 273 23.17 30.44 -28.38
C SER A 273 24.59 29.86 -28.45
N ARG A 274 25.33 29.87 -27.34
CA ARG A 274 26.71 29.44 -27.23
C ARG A 274 26.89 28.45 -26.07
N MET A 275 27.95 27.66 -26.15
CA MET A 275 28.34 26.68 -25.15
C MET A 275 29.70 27.06 -24.55
N ARG A 276 29.88 26.81 -23.26
CA ARG A 276 31.12 26.96 -22.50
C ARG A 276 31.41 25.71 -21.66
N TYR A 277 32.68 25.51 -21.32
CA TYR A 277 33.09 24.46 -20.40
C TYR A 277 33.21 25.00 -18.97
N TRP A 278 32.90 24.17 -17.98
CA TRP A 278 33.11 24.46 -16.56
C TRP A 278 34.25 23.62 -15.97
N ALA A 279 35.26 24.27 -15.38
CA ALA A 279 36.39 23.69 -14.64
C ALA A 279 37.34 22.77 -15.45
N ALA A 280 37.89 23.25 -16.59
CA ALA A 280 38.74 22.44 -17.50
C ALA A 280 40.05 21.99 -16.85
N ASP A 281 40.55 22.86 -15.98
CA ASP A 281 41.79 22.80 -15.22
C ASP A 281 41.54 22.52 -13.72
N GLY A 282 40.30 22.22 -13.32
CA GLY A 282 39.91 22.07 -11.92
C GLY A 282 39.74 23.38 -11.14
N SER A 283 39.85 24.55 -11.79
CA SER A 283 39.77 25.87 -11.12
C SER A 283 38.37 26.27 -10.62
N GLY A 284 37.32 25.56 -11.02
CA GLY A 284 35.94 25.97 -10.73
C GLY A 284 35.51 27.22 -11.49
N LEU A 285 36.15 27.56 -12.62
CA LEU A 285 35.81 28.70 -13.47
C LEU A 285 35.30 28.25 -14.85
N TRP A 286 34.57 29.14 -15.52
CA TRP A 286 34.18 28.97 -16.92
C TRP A 286 35.36 29.15 -17.87
N SER A 287 35.39 28.36 -18.95
CA SER A 287 36.31 28.60 -20.06
C SER A 287 36.09 29.99 -20.66
N THR A 288 37.14 30.72 -21.00
CA THR A 288 37.01 32.03 -21.70
C THR A 288 36.50 31.89 -23.13
N ARG A 289 36.67 30.71 -23.73
CA ARG A 289 36.22 30.39 -25.10
C ARG A 289 34.77 29.89 -25.12
N THR A 290 34.04 30.30 -26.16
CA THR A 290 32.64 29.92 -26.42
C THR A 290 32.53 29.32 -27.83
N THR A 291 31.62 28.35 -28.04
CA THR A 291 31.36 27.82 -29.38
C THR A 291 29.88 27.59 -29.64
N LYS A 292 29.51 27.47 -30.92
CA LYS A 292 28.13 27.19 -31.36
C LYS A 292 27.83 25.71 -31.53
N THR A 293 28.84 24.84 -31.59
CA THR A 293 28.63 23.42 -31.92
C THR A 293 29.30 22.49 -30.90
N PRO A 294 28.59 21.46 -30.41
CA PRO A 294 29.13 20.50 -29.44
C PRO A 294 30.43 19.81 -29.88
N LYS A 295 30.57 19.55 -31.19
CA LYS A 295 31.76 18.88 -31.75
C LYS A 295 33.02 19.72 -31.61
N LYS A 296 32.93 21.03 -31.82
CA LYS A 296 34.10 21.93 -31.75
C LYS A 296 34.56 22.11 -30.31
N THR A 297 33.63 22.24 -29.36
CA THR A 297 33.99 22.30 -27.95
C THR A 297 34.65 21.01 -27.49
N LEU A 298 34.10 19.85 -27.82
CA LEU A 298 34.69 18.56 -27.44
C LEU A 298 36.15 18.42 -27.90
N ALA A 299 36.47 18.91 -29.11
CA ALA A 299 37.83 18.92 -29.62
C ALA A 299 38.76 19.85 -28.82
N GLU A 300 38.28 21.03 -28.42
CA GLU A 300 39.04 22.00 -27.62
C GLU A 300 39.35 21.47 -26.21
N TRP A 301 38.39 20.82 -25.54
CA TRP A 301 38.65 20.21 -24.21
C TRP A 301 39.63 19.05 -24.24
N ARG A 302 39.57 18.21 -25.28
CA ARG A 302 40.56 17.14 -25.43
C ARG A 302 41.97 17.71 -25.60
N ALA A 303 42.11 18.90 -26.19
CA ALA A 303 43.39 19.57 -26.32
C ALA A 303 43.87 20.26 -25.03
N GLU A 304 42.95 20.60 -24.11
CA GLU A 304 43.28 21.28 -22.84
C GLU A 304 43.51 20.31 -21.68
N ARG A 305 43.20 19.02 -21.83
CA ARG A 305 43.49 18.02 -20.79
C ARG A 305 44.99 17.68 -20.79
N PRO A 306 45.73 17.91 -19.69
CA PRO A 306 47.03 17.26 -19.52
C PRO A 306 46.80 15.75 -19.57
N GLU A 307 47.58 15.06 -20.40
CA GLU A 307 47.46 13.61 -20.57
C GLU A 307 47.54 12.91 -19.21
N ASP A 308 46.50 12.13 -18.88
CA ASP A 308 46.54 11.18 -17.77
C ASP A 308 47.59 10.12 -18.13
N PRO A 309 48.68 9.96 -17.35
CA PRO A 309 49.66 8.91 -17.62
C PRO A 309 48.98 7.54 -17.50
N ALA A 310 49.13 6.74 -18.56
CA ALA A 310 48.58 5.39 -18.70
C ALA A 310 49.02 4.42 -17.60
#